data_AF-A0A929G9E1-F1
#
_entry.id   AF-A0A929G9E1-F1
#
_cell.length_a   1.000
_cell.length_b   1.000
_cell.length_c   1.000
_cell.angle_alpha   90.00
_cell.angle_beta   90.00
_cell.angle_gamma   90.00
#
_symmetry.space_group_name_H-M   'P 1'
#
loop_
_entity.id
_entity.type
_entity.pdbx_description
1 polymer ?
#
loop_
_entity_poly.entity_id
_entity_poly.type
_entity_poly.pdbx_seq_one_letter_code
_entity_poly.pdbx_strand_id
1 'polypeptide(L)' 'MDQEQLIYICPICFRVCETEAECHEHLMVLCETGHPGDERRKPVSDQFGNLASRAPLWYLEAINKGRKE' A
#
# COMPACT_ATOMS: atom_id res chain seq x y z
N MET A 1 3.12 -21.06 -8.53
CA MET A 1 2.75 -20.58 -7.19
C MET A 1 3.28 -19.17 -7.10
N ASP A 2 2.48 -18.20 -7.51
CA ASP A 2 2.86 -16.81 -7.34
C ASP A 2 2.64 -16.45 -5.87
N GLN A 3 3.67 -15.93 -5.21
CA GLN A 3 3.62 -15.57 -3.79
C GLN A 3 3.21 -14.10 -3.65
N GLU A 4 2.21 -13.82 -2.82
CA GLU A 4 1.79 -12.45 -2.55
C GLU A 4 2.95 -11.70 -1.89
N GLN A 5 3.28 -10.51 -2.40
CA GLN A 5 4.38 -9.71 -1.87
C GLN A 5 3.86 -8.80 -0.76
N LEU A 6 4.32 -9.08 0.47
CA LEU A 6 4.09 -8.26 1.65
C LEU A 6 5.23 -7.25 1.80
N ILE A 7 4.90 -5.98 1.99
CA ILE A 7 5.86 -4.92 2.33
C ILE A 7 5.30 -4.03 3.43
N TYR A 8 6.19 -3.42 4.20
CA TYR A 8 5.85 -2.38 5.17
C TYR A 8 6.20 -1.02 4.58
N ILE A 9 5.27 -0.06 4.67
CA ILE A 9 5.44 1.29 4.14
C ILE A 9 5.16 2.33 5.22
N CYS A 10 6.07 3.30 5.38
CA CYS A 10 5.82 4.46 6.22
C CYS A 10 4.91 5.46 5.46
N PRO A 11 3.71 5.80 5.97
CA PRO A 11 2.82 6.77 5.33
C PRO A 11 3.35 8.21 5.33
N ILE A 12 4.38 8.53 6.12
CA ILE A 12 4.96 9.88 6.21
C ILE A 12 6.08 10.08 5.18
N CYS A 13 7.06 9.18 5.13
CA CYS A 13 8.24 9.33 4.27
C CYS A 13 8.33 8.31 3.12
N PHE A 14 7.37 7.39 3.01
CA PHE A 14 7.33 6.33 2.00
C PHE A 14 8.53 5.39 2.00
N ARG A 15 9.27 5.29 3.10
CA ARG A 15 10.26 4.23 3.30
C ARG A 15 9.55 2.87 3.18
N VAL A 16 10.17 1.94 2.46
CA VAL A 16 9.69 0.58 2.25
C VAL A 16 10.67 -0.43 2.86
N CYS A 17 10.16 -1.43 3.57
CA CYS A 17 10.94 -2.53 4.15
C CYS A 17 10.17 -3.86 4.01
N GLU A 18 10.87 -4.99 4.00
CA GLU A 18 10.26 -6.33 3.90
C GLU A 18 9.87 -6.91 5.27
N THR A 19 10.40 -6.34 6.35
CA THR A 19 10.13 -6.73 7.74
C THR A 19 9.40 -5.63 8.48
N GLU A 20 8.65 -6.02 9.52
CA GLU A 20 8.00 -5.07 10.43
C GLU A 20 9.03 -4.12 11.04
N ALA A 21 8.71 -2.82 11.04
CA ALA A 21 9.61 -1.78 11.51
C ALA A 21 8.82 -0.54 11.95
N GLU A 22 9.45 0.27 12.79
CA GLU A 22 8.98 1.61 13.16
C GLU A 22 9.66 2.69 12.33
N CYS A 23 8.91 3.74 11.99
CA CYS A 23 9.44 4.89 11.28
C CYS A 23 8.63 6.14 11.67
N HIS A 24 9.30 7.25 12.00
CA HIS A 24 8.63 8.47 12.49
C HIS A 24 7.64 8.19 13.64
N GLU A 25 8.12 7.43 14.65
CA GLU A 25 7.39 7.18 15.91
C GLU A 25 6.05 6.41 15.74
N HIS A 26 5.88 5.67 14.64
CA HIS A 26 4.77 4.75 14.45
C HIS A 26 5.21 3.47 13.75
N LEU A 27 4.43 2.39 13.95
CA LEU A 27 4.59 1.15 13.20
C LEU A 27 4.26 1.39 11.73
N MET A 28 5.14 0.93 10.84
CA MET A 28 4.93 1.02 9.40
C MET A 28 3.74 0.16 8.96
N VAL A 29 3.05 0.58 7.90
CA VAL A 29 1.81 -0.05 7.44
C VAL A 29 2.12 -1.28 6.61
N LEU A 30 1.65 -2.46 7.05
CA LEU A 30 1.71 -3.68 6.25
C LEU A 30 0.79 -3.59 5.03
N CYS A 31 1.34 -3.91 3.87
CA CYS A 31 0.71 -3.77 2.57
C CYS A 31 0.83 -5.06 1.77
N GLU A 32 -0.32 -5.59 1.34
CA GLU A 32 -0.43 -6.76 0.46
C GLU A 32 -0.43 -6.30 -1.01
N THR A 33 0.72 -6.33 -1.67
CA THR A 33 0.90 -5.69 -3.00
C THR A 33 0.53 -6.61 -4.18
N GLY A 34 0.09 -7.84 -3.91
CA GLY A 34 -0.14 -8.86 -4.92
C GLY A 34 1.15 -9.34 -5.59
N HIS A 35 1.02 -9.93 -6.78
CA HIS A 35 2.15 -10.44 -7.57
C HIS A 35 2.65 -9.39 -8.57
N PRO A 36 3.89 -9.52 -9.09
CA PRO A 36 4.32 -8.74 -10.25
C PRO A 36 3.34 -8.91 -11.43
N GLY A 37 2.86 -7.79 -11.97
CA GLY A 37 1.86 -7.78 -13.07
C GLY A 37 0.40 -7.80 -12.61
N ASP A 38 0.12 -7.91 -11.30
CA ASP A 38 -1.24 -7.82 -10.77
C ASP A 38 -1.84 -6.43 -11.04
N GLU A 39 -3.07 -6.39 -11.57
CA GLU A 39 -3.82 -5.17 -11.84
C GLU A 39 -4.01 -4.31 -10.58
N ARG A 40 -4.06 -4.93 -9.39
CA ARG A 40 -4.15 -4.23 -8.09
C ARG A 40 -2.95 -3.34 -7.80
N ARG A 41 -1.83 -3.52 -8.51
CA ARG A 41 -0.64 -2.65 -8.41
C ARG A 41 -0.79 -1.34 -9.18
N LYS A 42 -1.78 -1.23 -10.06
CA LYS A 42 -2.03 -0.01 -10.81
C LYS A 42 -2.62 1.08 -9.90
N PRO A 43 -2.40 2.35 -10.23
CA PRO A 43 -3.12 3.45 -9.62
C PRO A 43 -4.64 3.29 -9.73
N VAL A 44 -5.40 3.91 -8.83
CA VAL A 44 -6.86 3.88 -8.87
C VAL A 44 -7.36 4.91 -9.88
N SER A 45 -8.17 4.47 -10.83
CA SER A 45 -8.90 5.33 -11.78
C SER A 45 -10.39 5.41 -11.43
N ASP A 46 -11.03 6.51 -11.80
CA ASP A 46 -12.48 6.65 -11.75
C ASP A 46 -13.19 5.92 -12.91
N GLN A 47 -14.52 5.95 -12.92
CA GLN A 47 -15.34 5.33 -13.98
C GLN A 47 -15.14 5.94 -15.38
N PHE A 48 -14.51 7.11 -15.47
CA PHE A 48 -14.20 7.80 -16.73
C PHE A 48 -12.75 7.55 -17.17
N GLY A 49 -11.98 6.77 -16.42
CA GLY A 49 -10.58 6.46 -16.69
C GLY A 49 -9.59 7.52 -16.22
N ASN A 50 -10.04 8.57 -15.51
CA ASN A 50 -9.12 9.55 -14.93
C ASN A 50 -8.49 8.99 -13.65
N LEU A 51 -7.25 9.39 -13.35
CA LEU A 51 -6.59 9.02 -12.10
C LEU A 51 -7.33 9.64 -10.89
N ALA A 52 -8.01 8.80 -10.12
CA ALA A 52 -8.61 9.18 -8.84
C ALA A 52 -7.55 9.21 -7.72
N SER A 53 -6.55 8.32 -7.80
CA SER A 53 -5.39 8.33 -6.93
C SER A 53 -4.16 7.82 -7.68
N ARG A 54 -2.99 8.38 -7.37
CA ARG A 54 -1.71 7.86 -7.85
C ARG A 54 -1.25 6.63 -7.08
N ALA A 55 -1.83 6.39 -5.91
CA ALA A 55 -1.55 5.21 -5.11
C ALA A 55 -2.48 4.05 -5.50
N PRO A 56 -2.00 2.80 -5.42
CA PRO A 56 -2.84 1.62 -5.61
C PRO A 56 -3.84 1.44 -4.47
N LEU A 57 -4.92 0.70 -4.75
CA LEU A 57 -6.03 0.53 -3.81
C LEU A 57 -5.59 -0.10 -2.48
N TRP A 58 -4.73 -1.13 -2.53
CA TRP A 58 -4.24 -1.81 -1.32
C TRP A 58 -3.54 -0.84 -0.35
N TYR A 59 -2.85 0.17 -0.85
CA TYR A 59 -2.18 1.16 -0.01
C TYR A 59 -3.20 2.05 0.69
N LEU A 60 -4.19 2.54 -0.08
CA LEU A 60 -5.25 3.39 0.44
C LEU A 60 -6.09 2.67 1.50
N GLU A 61 -6.36 1.39 1.31
CA GLU A 61 -7.04 0.55 2.29
C GLU A 61 -6.20 0.36 3.55
N ALA A 62 -4.91 0.08 3.40
CA ALA A 62 -4.02 -0.16 4.53
C ALA A 62 -3.86 1.07 5.42
N ILE A 63 -3.68 2.27 4.85
CA ILE A 63 -3.59 3.52 5.62
C ILE A 63 -4.93 3.92 6.25
N ASN A 64 -6.08 3.52 5.67
CA ASN A 64 -7.40 3.78 6.25
C ASN A 64 -7.73 2.83 7.41
N LYS A 65 -7.25 1.58 7.35
CA LYS A 65 -7.40 0.62 8.46
C LYS A 65 -6.64 1.08 9.71
N GLY A 66 -5.46 1.69 9.55
CA GLY A 66 -4.65 2.22 10.67
C GLY A 66 -5.19 3.48 11.34
N ARG A 67 -6.28 4.09 10.84
CA ARG A 67 -6.88 5.32 11.40
C ARG A 67 -8.13 5.08 12.26
N LYS A 68 -8.48 3.82 12.53
CA LYS A 68 -9.58 3.48 13.45
C LYS A 68 -9.02 3.34 14.86
N GLU A 69 -8.93 4.46 15.57
CA GLU A 69 -8.87 4.54 17.04
C GLU A 69 -10.04 5.37 17.55
#